data_AF-A0A1F6FGJ3-F1
#
_entry.id   AF-A0A1F6FGJ3-F1
#
_cell.length_a   1.000
_cell.length_b   1.000
_cell.length_c   1.000
_cell.angle_alpha   90.00
_cell.angle_beta   90.00
_cell.angle_gamma   90.00
#
_symmetry.space_group_name_H-M   'P 1'
#
loop_
_entity.id
_entity.type
_entity.pdbx_description
1 polymer ?
#
loop_
_entity_poly.entity_id
_entity_poly.type
_entity_poly.pdbx_seq_one_letter_code
_entity_poly.pdbx_strand_id
1 'polypeptide(L)'
;MPFRTRDFTLFLLAVAFLVVGITATVEEDLSSRSQSAAVVSFATDTEVASYEAVVPPAREVPRASRLAELRAKIADFVFPETPVVEEEVVVEETEEVPVVPGSIVLCGNYHTINPAWSPAGLQFEIVEGARLVYRETEKAVVDEFGVSSVMPEREVVAQLPLRGAPQASKSCIPTDVVGIALDGSLIRNNEHTLYRVFGEETLIGYALDGFPIYGLSSRNSDECGGVAMSTGYGYVLSTEREGVLGCFSGAPVSL
;
A
#
# COMPACT_ATOMS: atom_id res chain seq x y z
N MET A 1 -54.11 16.57 33.95
CA MET A 1 -53.04 16.02 34.82
C MET A 1 -52.02 17.13 35.05
N PRO A 2 -51.72 17.52 36.30
CA PRO A 2 -50.76 18.58 36.54
C PRO A 2 -49.36 18.04 36.20
N PHE A 3 -48.68 18.67 35.24
CA PHE A 3 -47.26 18.40 35.00
C PHE A 3 -46.51 18.68 36.31
N ARG A 4 -45.90 17.65 36.89
CA ARG A 4 -45.02 17.82 38.05
C ARG A 4 -43.87 18.71 37.59
N THR A 5 -43.69 19.84 38.26
CA THR A 5 -42.64 20.84 37.99
C THR A 5 -41.25 20.20 37.86
N ARG A 6 -41.01 19.11 38.58
CA ARG A 6 -39.80 18.27 38.49
C ARG A 6 -39.55 17.70 37.09
N ASP A 7 -40.58 17.19 36.43
CA ASP A 7 -40.43 16.53 35.13
C ASP A 7 -40.22 17.59 34.03
N PHE A 8 -40.80 18.77 34.20
CA PHE A 8 -40.54 19.93 33.35
C PHE A 8 -39.10 20.45 33.48
N THR A 9 -38.55 20.51 34.71
CA THR A 9 -37.15 20.92 34.92
C THR A 9 -36.15 19.92 34.34
N LEU A 10 -36.44 18.61 34.42
CA LEU A 10 -35.58 17.58 33.84
C LEU A 10 -35.60 17.63 32.30
N PHE A 11 -36.76 17.87 31.71
CA PHE A 11 -36.89 18.05 30.27
C PHE A 11 -36.12 19.29 29.79
N LEU A 12 -36.24 20.42 30.49
CA LEU A 12 -35.49 21.63 30.16
C LEU A 12 -33.97 21.44 30.27
N LEU A 13 -33.50 20.70 31.27
CA LEU A 13 -32.08 20.42 31.44
C LEU A 13 -31.55 19.50 30.33
N ALA A 14 -32.31 18.47 29.95
CA ALA A 14 -31.96 17.60 28.83
C ALA A 14 -31.91 18.36 27.50
N VAL A 15 -32.87 19.25 27.24
CA VAL A 15 -32.87 20.10 26.04
C VAL A 15 -31.69 21.07 26.06
N ALA A 16 -31.39 21.70 27.19
CA ALA A 16 -30.23 22.59 27.32
C ALA A 16 -28.91 21.85 27.05
N PHE A 17 -28.76 20.64 27.58
CA PHE A 17 -27.58 19.81 27.34
C PHE A 17 -27.43 19.43 25.86
N LEU A 18 -28.55 19.10 25.21
CA LEU A 18 -28.58 18.77 23.79
C LEU A 18 -28.23 19.98 22.91
N VAL A 19 -28.76 21.16 23.23
CA VAL A 19 -28.42 22.42 22.52
C VAL A 19 -26.94 22.75 22.67
N VAL A 20 -26.38 22.64 23.88
CA VAL A 20 -24.94 22.88 24.12
C VAL A 20 -24.06 21.90 23.34
N GLY A 21 -24.44 20.63 23.29
CA GLY A 21 -23.74 19.62 22.50
C GLY A 21 -23.73 19.95 21.00
N ILE A 22 -24.88 20.32 20.44
CA ILE A 22 -24.99 20.71 19.03
C ILE A 22 -24.16 21.97 18.75
N THR A 23 -24.24 23.00 19.59
CA THR A 23 -23.47 24.24 19.38
C THR A 23 -21.96 24.01 19.45
N ALA A 24 -21.49 23.16 20.37
CA ALA A 24 -20.07 22.83 20.47
C ALA A 24 -19.56 22.07 19.23
N THR A 25 -20.36 21.12 18.71
CA THR A 25 -19.98 20.40 17.49
C THR A 25 -19.97 21.29 16.25
N VAL A 26 -20.85 22.30 16.16
CA VAL A 26 -20.89 23.22 15.02
C VAL A 26 -19.72 24.21 15.05
N GLU A 27 -19.29 24.66 16.23
CA GLU A 27 -18.10 25.52 16.35
C GLU A 27 -16.81 24.79 15.96
N GLU A 28 -16.64 23.52 16.35
CA GLU A 28 -15.47 22.73 15.93
C GLU A 28 -15.44 22.50 14.42
N ASP A 29 -16.60 22.26 13.78
CA ASP A 29 -16.70 22.06 12.34
C ASP A 29 -16.50 23.36 11.52
N LEU A 30 -16.79 24.52 12.11
CA LEU A 30 -16.47 25.82 11.53
C LEU A 30 -15.00 26.22 11.71
N SER A 31 -14.40 25.86 12.85
CA SER A 31 -12.97 26.09 13.10
C SER A 31 -12.06 25.19 12.26
N SER A 32 -12.43 23.92 12.03
CA SER A 32 -11.70 23.01 11.14
C SER A 32 -11.73 23.47 9.68
N ARG A 33 -12.82 24.12 9.25
CA ARG A 33 -12.99 24.68 7.90
C ARG A 33 -12.15 25.94 7.64
N SER A 34 -11.53 26.52 8.67
CA SER A 34 -10.61 27.67 8.55
C SER A 34 -9.15 27.29 8.27
N GLN A 35 -8.81 25.99 8.31
CA GLN A 35 -7.56 25.51 7.72
C GLN A 35 -7.70 25.49 6.21
N SER A 36 -7.54 26.69 5.65
CA SER A 36 -7.27 26.93 4.25
C SER A 36 -6.12 26.00 3.86
N ALA A 37 -6.41 24.99 3.05
CA ALA A 37 -5.37 24.28 2.33
C ALA A 37 -4.49 25.34 1.68
N ALA A 38 -3.18 25.31 1.97
CA ALA A 38 -2.22 26.08 1.21
C ALA A 38 -2.26 25.54 -0.23
N VAL A 39 -3.11 26.14 -1.06
CA VAL A 39 -3.07 25.94 -2.49
C VAL A 39 -1.71 26.44 -2.92
N VAL A 40 -0.82 25.51 -3.26
CA VAL A 40 0.40 25.83 -3.98
C VAL A 40 -0.07 26.38 -5.33
N SER A 41 -0.18 27.70 -5.41
CA SER A 41 -0.37 28.39 -6.67
C SER A 41 0.92 28.24 -7.47
N PHE A 42 0.94 27.27 -8.38
CA PHE A 42 1.91 27.30 -9.46
C PHE A 42 1.64 28.59 -10.22
N ALA A 43 2.61 29.49 -10.24
CA ALA A 43 2.55 30.69 -11.05
C ALA A 43 2.27 30.25 -12.49
N THR A 44 1.07 30.51 -12.97
CA THR A 44 0.75 30.53 -14.40
C THR A 44 1.45 31.75 -14.99
N ASP A 45 2.78 31.71 -15.03
CA ASP A 45 3.52 32.53 -15.98
C ASP A 45 3.16 31.98 -17.36
N THR A 46 2.36 32.78 -18.04
CA THR A 46 1.90 32.54 -19.40
C THR A 46 3.05 32.91 -20.35
N GLU A 47 4.21 32.29 -20.16
CA GLU A 47 5.22 32.18 -21.20
C GLU A 47 5.17 30.75 -21.69
N VAL A 48 4.64 30.58 -22.90
CA VAL A 48 4.71 29.32 -23.65
C VAL A 48 6.19 29.07 -23.91
N ALA A 49 6.87 28.44 -22.96
CA ALA A 49 8.20 27.91 -23.18
C ALA A 49 8.04 26.76 -24.18
N SER A 50 8.33 27.04 -25.45
CA SER A 50 8.43 26.01 -26.46
C SER A 50 9.69 25.20 -26.18
N TYR A 51 9.52 24.02 -25.56
CA TYR A 51 10.61 23.08 -25.37
C TYR A 51 10.81 22.32 -26.69
N GLU A 52 11.83 22.69 -27.46
CA GLU A 52 12.26 21.91 -28.61
C GLU A 52 13.24 20.83 -28.12
N ALA A 53 12.80 19.57 -28.13
CA ALA A 53 13.66 18.44 -27.82
C ALA A 53 14.67 18.25 -28.95
N VAL A 54 15.88 18.78 -28.79
CA VAL A 54 17.00 18.50 -29.69
C VAL A 54 17.42 17.05 -29.48
N VAL A 55 16.88 16.15 -30.29
CA VAL A 55 17.34 14.76 -30.38
C VAL A 55 18.68 14.79 -31.11
N PRO A 56 19.81 14.48 -30.45
CA PRO A 56 21.08 14.35 -31.17
C PRO A 56 20.91 13.26 -32.23
N PRO A 57 21.34 13.49 -33.49
CA PRO A 57 21.21 12.50 -34.54
C PRO A 57 21.83 11.19 -34.05
N ALA A 58 21.12 10.09 -34.27
CA ALA A 58 21.55 8.77 -33.86
C ALA A 58 23.00 8.57 -34.30
N ARG A 59 23.94 8.54 -33.33
CA ARG A 59 25.34 8.26 -33.63
C ARG A 59 25.35 6.81 -34.10
N GLU A 60 25.42 6.61 -35.41
CA GLU A 60 25.59 5.32 -36.06
C GLU A 60 26.98 4.79 -35.72
N VAL A 61 27.14 4.33 -34.48
CA VAL A 61 28.34 3.63 -34.04
C VAL A 61 28.24 2.23 -34.62
N PRO A 62 29.07 1.87 -35.62
CA PRO A 62 28.98 0.57 -36.28
C PRO A 62 29.18 -0.54 -35.25
N ARG A 63 28.40 -1.62 -35.37
CA ARG A 63 28.41 -2.76 -34.43
C ARG A 63 29.82 -3.31 -34.16
N ALA A 64 30.72 -3.20 -35.14
CA ALA A 64 32.12 -3.61 -35.04
C ALA A 64 32.92 -2.78 -34.01
N SER A 65 32.69 -1.47 -33.90
CA SER A 65 33.40 -0.64 -32.92
C SER A 65 32.89 -0.86 -31.50
N ARG A 66 31.58 -1.11 -31.32
CA ARG A 66 31.03 -1.49 -30.00
C ARG A 66 31.60 -2.81 -29.50
N LEU A 67 31.78 -3.79 -30.39
CA LEU A 67 32.38 -5.08 -30.05
C LEU A 67 33.88 -4.96 -29.71
N ALA A 68 34.60 -4.07 -30.39
CA ALA A 68 36.00 -3.79 -30.07
C ALA A 68 36.14 -3.11 -28.70
N GLU A 69 35.27 -2.15 -28.38
CA GLU A 69 35.28 -1.45 -27.09
C GLU A 69 34.90 -2.37 -25.92
N LEU A 70 33.91 -3.26 -26.11
CA LEU A 70 33.54 -4.27 -25.11
C LEU A 70 34.66 -5.29 -24.88
N ARG A 71 35.36 -5.71 -25.94
CA ARG A 71 36.51 -6.62 -25.81
C ARG A 71 37.69 -5.96 -25.11
N ALA A 72 37.93 -4.68 -25.36
CA ALA A 72 38.96 -3.91 -24.64
C ALA A 72 38.61 -3.78 -23.15
N LYS A 73 37.35 -3.50 -22.80
CA LYS A 73 36.90 -3.42 -21.40
C LYS A 73 36.96 -4.76 -20.66
N ILE A 74 36.80 -5.89 -21.35
CA ILE A 74 36.95 -7.23 -20.76
C ILE A 74 38.43 -7.59 -20.58
N ALA A 75 39.31 -7.17 -21.49
CA ALA A 75 40.75 -7.43 -21.39
C ALA A 75 41.42 -6.68 -20.22
N ASP A 76 40.89 -5.51 -19.84
CA ASP A 76 41.34 -4.76 -18.65
C ASP A 76 40.72 -5.28 -17.34
N PHE A 77 39.80 -6.25 -17.41
CA PHE A 77 39.18 -6.85 -16.22
C PHE A 77 40.09 -7.97 -15.69
N VAL A 78 41.08 -7.59 -14.88
CA VAL A 78 41.85 -8.54 -14.07
C VAL A 78 40.93 -9.07 -12.99
N PHE A 79 40.53 -10.33 -13.08
CA PHE A 79 39.88 -11.04 -11.98
C PHE A 79 40.86 -11.09 -10.80
N PRO A 80 40.55 -10.51 -9.64
CA PRO A 80 41.35 -10.79 -8.46
C PRO A 80 41.19 -12.28 -8.14
N GLU A 81 42.24 -13.06 -8.33
CA GLU A 81 42.33 -14.39 -7.75
C GLU A 81 42.27 -14.21 -6.23
N THR A 82 41.11 -14.50 -5.65
CA THR A 82 40.98 -14.63 -4.19
C THR A 82 41.91 -15.75 -3.75
N PRO A 83 42.90 -15.50 -2.86
CA PRO A 83 43.69 -16.58 -2.33
C PRO A 83 42.77 -17.53 -1.56
N VAL A 84 42.78 -18.81 -1.94
CA VAL A 84 42.19 -19.89 -1.14
C VAL A 84 43.04 -19.98 0.12
N VAL A 85 42.59 -19.32 1.18
CA VAL A 85 43.08 -19.56 2.53
C VAL A 85 42.43 -20.87 2.97
N GLU A 86 43.24 -21.92 3.12
CA GLU A 86 42.84 -23.09 3.90
C GLU A 86 42.70 -22.64 5.36
N GLU A 87 41.48 -22.28 5.75
CA GLU A 87 41.13 -21.97 7.12
C GLU A 87 40.90 -23.29 7.87
N GLU A 88 41.76 -23.58 8.84
CA GLU A 88 41.56 -24.69 9.76
C GLU A 88 40.21 -24.52 10.47
N VAL A 89 39.36 -25.55 10.36
CA VAL A 89 38.05 -25.64 11.01
C VAL A 89 38.25 -25.69 12.53
N VAL A 90 38.25 -24.51 13.16
CA VAL A 90 37.93 -24.39 14.58
C VAL A 90 36.41 -24.47 14.66
N VAL A 91 35.93 -25.59 15.18
CA VAL A 91 34.53 -25.79 15.55
C VAL A 91 34.23 -24.86 16.73
N GLU A 92 33.90 -23.61 16.43
CA GLU A 92 33.02 -22.85 17.31
C GLU A 92 31.60 -23.31 17.04
N GLU A 93 31.03 -23.97 18.04
CA GLU A 93 29.64 -24.34 18.17
C GLU A 93 28.80 -23.05 18.17
N THR A 94 28.60 -22.49 16.98
CA THR A 94 27.62 -21.46 16.74
C THR A 94 26.31 -22.20 16.69
N GLU A 95 25.53 -22.06 17.76
CA GLU A 95 24.14 -22.50 17.80
C GLU A 95 23.40 -21.75 16.68
N GLU A 96 23.36 -22.34 15.49
CA GLU A 96 22.46 -21.96 14.41
C GLU A 96 21.05 -22.15 14.95
N VAL A 97 20.48 -21.08 15.50
CA VAL A 97 19.05 -21.01 15.74
C VAL A 97 18.40 -21.29 14.39
N PRO A 98 17.64 -22.39 14.24
CA PRO A 98 16.95 -22.65 12.99
C PRO A 98 16.05 -21.44 12.73
N VAL A 99 16.29 -20.73 11.62
CA VAL A 99 15.34 -19.73 11.14
C VAL A 99 14.07 -20.50 10.80
N VAL A 100 13.12 -20.46 11.73
CA VAL A 100 11.80 -21.05 11.54
C VAL A 100 11.18 -20.36 10.32
N PRO A 101 10.92 -21.07 9.22
CA PRO A 101 10.20 -20.48 8.10
C PRO A 101 8.84 -20.02 8.62
N GLY A 102 8.62 -18.71 8.65
CA GLY A 102 7.37 -18.13 9.11
C GLY A 102 7.45 -17.15 10.28
N SER A 103 8.63 -16.67 10.69
CA SER A 103 8.67 -15.52 11.59
C SER A 103 8.33 -14.23 10.86
N ILE A 104 7.34 -13.49 11.36
CA ILE A 104 6.99 -12.17 10.86
C ILE A 104 8.14 -11.17 11.15
N VAL A 105 8.67 -10.52 10.11
CA VAL A 105 9.73 -9.51 10.21
C VAL A 105 9.11 -8.12 10.37
N LEU A 106 9.04 -7.65 11.61
CA LEU A 106 8.53 -6.32 11.94
C LEU A 106 9.64 -5.26 11.86
N CYS A 107 9.28 -4.05 11.44
CA CYS A 107 10.22 -2.92 11.49
C CYS A 107 10.45 -2.46 12.94
N GLY A 108 11.60 -1.85 13.24
CA GLY A 108 11.89 -1.34 14.58
C GLY A 108 10.92 -0.27 15.09
N ASN A 109 10.20 0.39 14.19
CA ASN A 109 9.14 1.37 14.45
C ASN A 109 7.72 0.81 14.22
N TYR A 110 7.55 -0.50 14.38
CA TYR A 110 6.26 -1.14 14.22
C TYR A 110 5.20 -0.52 15.15
N HIS A 111 4.05 -0.20 14.58
CA HIS A 111 2.91 0.33 15.33
C HIS A 111 1.59 -0.11 14.70
N THR A 112 0.57 -0.29 15.52
CA THR A 112 -0.78 -0.56 15.05
C THR A 112 -1.41 0.72 14.53
N ILE A 113 -1.97 0.68 13.32
CA ILE A 113 -2.67 1.83 12.72
C ILE A 113 -4.17 1.58 12.67
N ASN A 114 -4.92 2.67 12.81
CA ASN A 114 -6.35 2.69 12.52
C ASN A 114 -6.63 3.89 11.61
N PRO A 115 -6.32 3.75 10.30
CA PRO A 115 -6.53 4.84 9.35
C PRO A 115 -8.02 5.19 9.28
N ALA A 116 -8.32 6.42 8.85
CA ALA A 116 -9.69 6.83 8.53
C ALA A 116 -10.16 6.11 7.25
N TRP A 117 -10.42 4.81 7.38
CA TRP A 117 -10.71 3.90 6.28
C TRP A 117 -12.15 3.43 6.32
N SER A 118 -12.84 3.52 5.19
CA SER A 118 -14.23 3.09 5.05
C SER A 118 -14.33 2.07 3.92
N PRO A 119 -14.62 0.79 4.21
CA PRO A 119 -14.64 -0.27 3.20
C PRO A 119 -15.81 -0.15 2.21
N ALA A 120 -16.85 0.61 2.56
CA ALA A 120 -18.08 0.68 1.79
C ALA A 120 -17.83 1.25 0.37
N GLY A 121 -18.33 0.53 -0.65
CA GLY A 121 -18.31 0.99 -2.04
C GLY A 121 -16.92 1.08 -2.67
N LEU A 122 -15.90 0.45 -2.09
CA LEU A 122 -14.57 0.38 -2.70
C LEU A 122 -14.56 -0.60 -3.86
N GLN A 123 -13.90 -0.20 -4.94
CA GLN A 123 -13.70 -0.99 -6.15
C GLN A 123 -12.23 -0.97 -6.55
N PHE A 124 -11.81 -2.03 -7.25
CA PHE A 124 -10.46 -2.16 -7.78
C PHE A 124 -10.49 -2.04 -9.30
N GLU A 125 -9.66 -1.17 -9.86
CA GLU A 125 -9.45 -1.05 -11.30
C GLU A 125 -7.96 -0.94 -11.60
N ILE A 126 -7.54 -1.51 -12.73
CA ILE A 126 -6.17 -1.39 -13.21
C ILE A 126 -6.11 -0.23 -14.20
N VAL A 127 -5.38 0.82 -13.83
CA VAL A 127 -5.21 2.03 -14.65
C VAL A 127 -3.72 2.35 -14.72
N GLU A 128 -3.19 2.54 -15.93
CA GLU A 128 -1.81 3.01 -16.18
C GLU A 128 -0.70 2.21 -15.47
N GLY A 129 -0.90 0.90 -15.26
CA GLY A 129 0.10 0.04 -14.62
C GLY A 129 0.10 0.09 -13.08
N ALA A 130 -0.92 0.71 -12.47
CA ALA A 130 -1.20 0.61 -11.05
C ALA A 130 -2.62 0.05 -10.82
N ARG A 131 -2.83 -0.53 -9.64
CA ARG A 131 -4.16 -0.93 -9.17
C ARG A 131 -4.71 0.19 -8.30
N LEU A 132 -5.74 0.86 -8.79
CA LEU A 132 -6.47 1.89 -8.06
C LEU A 132 -7.53 1.25 -7.20
N VAL A 133 -7.61 1.70 -5.95
CA VAL A 133 -8.73 1.45 -5.04
C VAL A 133 -9.51 2.75 -4.97
N TYR A 134 -10.73 2.75 -5.50
CA TYR A 134 -11.55 3.96 -5.61
C TYR A 134 -12.97 3.72 -5.14
N ARG A 135 -13.66 4.80 -4.83
CA ARG A 135 -15.10 4.85 -4.57
C ARG A 135 -15.76 5.75 -5.59
N GLU A 136 -16.92 5.34 -6.09
CA GLU A 136 -17.78 6.22 -6.88
C GLU A 136 -18.63 7.06 -5.94
N THR A 137 -18.49 8.38 -6.02
CA THR A 137 -19.27 9.35 -5.28
C THR A 137 -20.09 10.19 -6.27
N GLU A 138 -21.30 10.56 -5.86
CA GLU A 138 -22.14 11.44 -6.65
C GLU A 138 -21.82 12.89 -6.28
N LYS A 139 -21.34 13.65 -7.24
CA LYS A 139 -21.13 15.09 -7.07
C LYS A 139 -22.23 15.85 -7.78
N ALA A 140 -22.96 16.66 -7.01
CA ALA A 140 -23.87 17.63 -7.58
C ALA A 140 -23.03 18.73 -8.25
N VAL A 141 -23.08 18.78 -9.58
CA VAL A 141 -22.53 19.86 -10.37
C VAL A 141 -23.67 20.84 -10.62
N VAL A 142 -23.54 22.03 -10.03
CA VAL A 142 -24.46 23.14 -10.29
C VAL A 142 -23.88 23.93 -11.45
N ASP A 143 -24.53 23.85 -12.61
CA ASP A 143 -24.17 24.67 -13.77
C ASP A 143 -24.46 26.15 -13.47
N GLU A 144 -23.82 27.06 -14.21
CA GLU A 144 -24.03 28.52 -14.13
C GLU A 144 -25.51 28.94 -14.28
N PHE A 145 -26.34 28.07 -14.86
CA PHE A 145 -27.77 28.27 -15.05
C PHE A 145 -28.65 27.70 -13.92
N GLY A 146 -28.06 27.20 -12.83
CA GLY A 146 -28.77 26.67 -11.67
C GLY A 146 -29.38 25.28 -11.88
N VAL A 147 -29.00 24.58 -12.96
CA VAL A 147 -29.36 23.17 -13.17
C VAL A 147 -28.41 22.31 -12.35
N SER A 148 -28.98 21.55 -11.41
CA SER A 148 -28.24 20.54 -10.65
C SER A 148 -28.21 19.25 -11.46
N SER A 149 -27.03 18.86 -11.94
CA SER A 149 -26.80 17.53 -12.50
C SER A 149 -25.97 16.71 -11.53
N VAL A 150 -26.28 15.42 -11.40
CA VAL A 150 -25.50 14.49 -10.60
C VAL A 150 -24.55 13.76 -11.54
N MET A 151 -23.25 13.98 -11.36
CA MET A 151 -22.22 13.28 -12.13
C MET A 151 -21.44 12.32 -11.21
N PRO A 152 -21.12 11.10 -11.69
CA PRO A 152 -20.26 10.19 -10.95
C PRO A 152 -18.82 10.76 -10.94
N GLU A 153 -18.28 10.99 -9.74
CA GLU A 153 -16.89 11.32 -9.49
C GLU A 153 -16.20 10.08 -8.88
N ARG A 154 -14.95 9.83 -9.29
CA ARG A 154 -14.14 8.74 -8.74
C ARG A 154 -13.19 9.31 -7.69
N GLU A 155 -13.40 8.93 -6.44
CA GLU A 155 -12.50 9.25 -5.34
C GLU A 155 -11.48 8.12 -5.20
N VAL A 156 -10.20 8.39 -5.48
CA VAL A 156 -9.12 7.41 -5.31
C VAL A 156 -8.69 7.41 -3.85
N VAL A 157 -8.81 6.26 -3.19
CA VAL A 157 -8.51 6.07 -1.77
C VAL A 157 -7.11 5.47 -1.57
N ALA A 158 -6.68 4.59 -2.48
CA ALA A 158 -5.33 4.05 -2.47
C ALA A 158 -4.85 3.68 -3.88
N GLN A 159 -3.53 3.66 -4.07
CA GLN A 159 -2.89 3.21 -5.31
C GLN A 159 -1.85 2.15 -4.96
N LEU A 160 -2.10 0.92 -5.40
CA LEU A 160 -1.18 -0.21 -5.22
C LEU A 160 -0.36 -0.39 -6.51
N PRO A 161 0.96 -0.64 -6.42
CA PRO A 161 1.77 -0.92 -7.60
C PRO A 161 1.38 -2.26 -8.24
N LEU A 162 1.54 -2.41 -9.56
CA LEU A 162 1.49 -3.72 -10.19
C LEU A 162 2.90 -4.27 -10.34
N ARG A 163 3.14 -5.43 -9.74
CA ARG A 163 4.43 -6.11 -9.79
C ARG A 163 4.27 -7.50 -10.39
N GLY A 164 5.17 -7.84 -11.32
CA GLY A 164 5.24 -9.19 -11.89
C GLY A 164 6.20 -10.12 -11.14
N ALA A 165 7.19 -9.56 -10.43
CA ALA A 165 8.24 -10.30 -9.74
C ALA A 165 8.67 -9.62 -8.44
N PRO A 166 9.03 -10.39 -7.40
CA PRO A 166 9.49 -9.87 -6.12
C PRO A 166 10.82 -9.10 -6.28
N GLN A 167 11.03 -8.09 -5.42
CA GLN A 167 12.32 -7.41 -5.32
C GLN A 167 13.35 -8.30 -4.63
N ALA A 168 14.62 -8.12 -5.00
CA ALA A 168 15.73 -8.81 -4.35
C ALA A 168 15.86 -8.42 -2.86
N SER A 169 15.57 -7.15 -2.55
CA SER A 169 15.53 -6.63 -1.18
C SER A 169 14.11 -6.73 -0.62
N LYS A 170 13.98 -7.39 0.53
CA LYS A 170 12.72 -7.50 1.30
C LYS A 170 12.58 -6.30 2.22
N SER A 171 11.34 -5.85 2.45
CA SER A 171 11.01 -4.80 3.41
C SER A 171 10.30 -5.40 4.63
N CYS A 172 10.67 -4.94 5.82
CA CYS A 172 9.96 -5.31 7.05
C CYS A 172 8.54 -4.72 7.08
N ILE A 173 7.71 -5.24 7.96
CA ILE A 173 6.33 -4.79 8.15
C ILE A 173 6.29 -3.59 9.12
N PRO A 174 5.91 -2.38 8.67
CA PRO A 174 5.93 -1.18 9.52
C PRO A 174 4.65 -1.04 10.35
N THR A 175 3.55 -1.65 9.92
CA THR A 175 2.23 -1.53 10.54
C THR A 175 1.49 -2.85 10.56
N ASP A 176 0.46 -2.98 11.39
CA ASP A 176 -0.34 -4.20 11.48
C ASP A 176 -1.20 -4.47 10.23
N VAL A 177 -1.56 -3.41 9.50
CA VAL A 177 -2.22 -3.51 8.19
C VAL A 177 -1.21 -3.89 7.11
N VAL A 178 -1.52 -4.94 6.36
CA VAL A 178 -0.65 -5.54 5.34
C VAL A 178 -1.25 -5.56 3.94
N GLY A 179 -2.55 -5.30 3.82
CA GLY A 179 -3.23 -5.28 2.53
C GLY A 179 -4.68 -4.81 2.60
N ILE A 180 -5.36 -4.87 1.46
CA ILE A 180 -6.77 -4.52 1.29
C ILE A 180 -7.47 -5.73 0.66
N ALA A 181 -8.53 -6.21 1.30
CA ALA A 181 -9.35 -7.32 0.83
C ALA A 181 -10.26 -6.89 -0.33
N LEU A 182 -10.80 -7.85 -1.07
CA LEU A 182 -11.69 -7.58 -2.21
C LEU A 182 -12.99 -6.87 -1.84
N ASP A 183 -13.43 -6.98 -0.59
CA ASP A 183 -14.58 -6.24 -0.04
C ASP A 183 -14.22 -4.83 0.46
N GLY A 184 -12.95 -4.42 0.27
CA GLY A 184 -12.43 -3.14 0.72
C GLY A 184 -12.00 -3.12 2.19
N SER A 185 -12.16 -4.19 2.96
CA SER A 185 -11.66 -4.24 4.35
C SER A 185 -10.13 -4.27 4.39
N LEU A 186 -9.55 -3.79 5.49
CA LEU A 186 -8.10 -3.84 5.70
C LEU A 186 -7.71 -5.23 6.18
N ILE A 187 -6.70 -5.81 5.55
CA ILE A 187 -6.13 -7.09 5.97
C ILE A 187 -5.04 -6.80 7.00
N ARG A 188 -5.20 -7.35 8.20
CA ARG A 188 -4.18 -7.26 9.26
C ARG A 188 -3.44 -8.58 9.42
N ASN A 189 -2.16 -8.50 9.76
CA ASN A 189 -1.33 -9.71 9.85
C ASN A 189 -1.78 -10.64 10.99
N ASN A 190 -2.26 -10.07 12.09
CA ASN A 190 -2.79 -10.82 13.24
C ASN A 190 -4.15 -11.52 12.97
N GLU A 191 -4.85 -11.15 11.89
CA GLU A 191 -6.17 -11.69 11.52
C GLU A 191 -6.10 -12.84 10.49
N HIS A 192 -4.90 -13.37 10.24
CA HIS A 192 -4.65 -14.41 9.23
C HIS A 192 -5.55 -15.65 9.35
N THR A 193 -6.01 -16.00 10.57
CA THR A 193 -6.89 -17.15 10.81
C THR A 193 -8.26 -16.99 10.18
N LEU A 194 -8.77 -15.75 10.03
CA LEU A 194 -10.06 -15.47 9.38
C LEU A 194 -10.06 -15.88 7.91
N TYR A 195 -8.90 -15.80 7.28
CA TYR A 195 -8.74 -16.03 5.85
C TYR A 195 -8.33 -17.47 5.49
N ARG A 196 -8.00 -18.31 6.49
CA ARG A 196 -7.61 -19.72 6.28
C ARG A 196 -8.75 -20.61 5.76
N VAL A 197 -10.00 -20.12 5.79
CA VAL A 197 -11.16 -20.82 5.21
C VAL A 197 -11.15 -20.84 3.69
N PHE A 198 -10.41 -19.92 3.05
CA PHE A 198 -10.32 -19.82 1.61
C PHE A 198 -9.26 -20.78 1.05
N GLY A 199 -9.52 -21.35 -0.12
CA GLY A 199 -8.58 -22.24 -0.80
C GLY A 199 -7.44 -21.49 -1.48
N GLU A 200 -6.40 -22.23 -1.87
CA GLU A 200 -5.17 -21.70 -2.49
C GLU A 200 -5.40 -20.80 -3.71
N GLU A 201 -6.44 -21.06 -4.52
CA GLU A 201 -6.73 -20.28 -5.73
C GLU A 201 -7.66 -19.09 -5.47
N THR A 202 -8.21 -18.98 -4.26
CA THR A 202 -9.12 -17.88 -3.91
C THR A 202 -8.32 -16.62 -3.61
N LEU A 203 -8.51 -15.60 -4.46
CA LEU A 203 -7.98 -14.26 -4.21
C LEU A 203 -8.74 -13.62 -3.03
N ILE A 204 -8.01 -13.31 -1.96
CA ILE A 204 -8.55 -12.61 -0.78
C ILE A 204 -8.46 -11.10 -0.97
N GLY A 205 -7.38 -10.63 -1.58
CA GLY A 205 -7.09 -9.21 -1.72
C GLY A 205 -5.69 -8.95 -2.24
N TYR A 206 -5.19 -7.76 -1.96
CA TYR A 206 -3.87 -7.31 -2.41
C TYR A 206 -3.07 -6.73 -1.26
N ALA A 207 -1.80 -7.11 -1.18
CA ALA A 207 -0.86 -6.55 -0.22
C ALA A 207 -0.52 -5.10 -0.57
N LEU A 208 -0.04 -4.34 0.42
CA LEU A 208 0.37 -2.93 0.22
C LEU A 208 1.56 -2.78 -0.74
N ASP A 209 2.33 -3.84 -0.99
CA ASP A 209 3.38 -3.86 -2.01
C ASP A 209 2.88 -4.25 -3.41
N GLY A 210 1.57 -4.51 -3.56
CA GLY A 210 0.88 -4.73 -4.84
C GLY A 210 0.59 -6.18 -5.21
N PHE A 211 1.20 -7.15 -4.53
CA PHE A 211 1.01 -8.57 -4.87
C PHE A 211 -0.34 -9.10 -4.40
N PRO A 212 -0.94 -10.05 -5.14
CA PRO A 212 -2.16 -10.73 -4.71
C PRO A 212 -1.92 -11.57 -3.45
N ILE A 213 -2.91 -11.60 -2.58
CA ILE A 213 -2.97 -12.47 -1.40
C ILE A 213 -4.03 -13.53 -1.66
N TYR A 214 -3.63 -14.79 -1.60
CA TYR A 214 -4.48 -15.95 -1.78
C TYR A 214 -4.66 -16.74 -0.50
N GLY A 215 -5.64 -17.65 -0.52
CA GLY A 215 -6.00 -18.50 0.61
C GLY A 215 -4.94 -19.53 1.01
N LEU A 216 -5.39 -20.54 1.75
CA LEU A 216 -4.52 -21.55 2.33
C LEU A 216 -3.89 -22.44 1.24
N SER A 217 -2.56 -22.45 1.19
CA SER A 217 -1.76 -23.27 0.29
C SER A 217 -0.91 -24.26 1.08
N SER A 218 -0.62 -25.40 0.45
CA SER A 218 0.36 -26.38 0.93
C SER A 218 1.72 -26.23 0.23
N ARG A 219 1.88 -25.24 -0.65
CA ARG A 219 3.14 -24.97 -1.34
C ARG A 219 4.16 -24.36 -0.39
N ASN A 220 5.41 -24.70 -0.63
CA ASN A 220 6.54 -24.07 0.05
C ASN A 220 6.60 -22.60 -0.37
N SER A 221 6.29 -21.72 0.57
CA SER A 221 6.45 -20.28 0.39
C SER A 221 7.87 -19.84 0.71
N ASP A 222 8.30 -18.71 0.14
CA ASP A 222 9.52 -18.04 0.57
C ASP A 222 9.41 -17.45 2.00
N GLU A 223 10.48 -16.80 2.47
CA GLU A 223 10.53 -16.20 3.81
C GLU A 223 9.46 -15.11 4.03
N CYS A 224 9.02 -14.40 2.98
CA CYS A 224 7.94 -13.41 3.09
C CYS A 224 6.56 -14.05 2.99
N GLY A 225 6.49 -15.31 2.58
CA GLY A 225 5.26 -16.06 2.44
C GLY A 225 4.67 -16.07 1.05
N GLY A 226 5.43 -15.65 0.04
CA GLY A 226 5.01 -15.71 -1.34
C GLY A 226 5.44 -16.97 -2.07
N VAL A 227 4.73 -17.28 -3.14
CA VAL A 227 4.95 -18.43 -4.01
C VAL A 227 4.93 -17.97 -5.46
N ALA A 228 5.82 -18.56 -6.26
CA ALA A 228 5.76 -18.41 -7.71
C ALA A 228 4.60 -19.25 -8.27
N MET A 229 3.64 -18.57 -8.92
CA MET A 229 2.48 -19.14 -9.59
C MET A 229 2.64 -19.00 -11.12
N SER A 230 1.78 -19.68 -11.88
CA SER A 230 1.74 -19.56 -13.34
C SER A 230 1.41 -18.13 -13.80
N THR A 231 0.70 -17.36 -12.97
CA THR A 231 0.27 -15.99 -13.22
C THR A 231 1.24 -14.92 -12.68
N GLY A 232 2.32 -15.32 -12.01
CA GLY A 232 3.28 -14.42 -11.38
C GLY A 232 3.57 -14.76 -9.92
N TYR A 233 3.94 -13.79 -9.12
CA TYR A 233 4.20 -13.96 -7.69
C TYR A 233 2.98 -13.53 -6.86
N GLY A 234 2.68 -14.26 -5.79
CA GLY A 234 1.61 -13.90 -4.85
C GLY A 234 1.83 -14.50 -3.46
N TYR A 235 1.25 -13.87 -2.45
CA TYR A 235 1.25 -14.36 -1.08
C TYR A 235 0.21 -15.46 -0.90
N VAL A 236 0.55 -16.49 -0.14
CA VAL A 236 -0.38 -17.56 0.23
C VAL A 236 -0.39 -17.74 1.73
N LEU A 237 -1.54 -18.09 2.30
CA LEU A 237 -1.61 -18.46 3.70
C LEU A 237 -1.01 -19.86 3.90
N SER A 238 -0.36 -20.06 5.04
CA SER A 238 0.18 -21.36 5.47
C SER A 238 -0.37 -21.72 6.85
N THR A 239 -0.47 -23.03 7.13
CA THR A 239 -0.75 -23.54 8.48
C THR A 239 0.46 -23.44 9.41
N GLU A 240 1.67 -23.42 8.84
CA GLU A 240 2.94 -23.44 9.58
C GLU A 240 3.39 -22.02 9.99
N ARG A 241 3.02 -21.01 9.19
CA ARG A 241 3.34 -19.61 9.46
C ARG A 241 2.22 -18.94 10.26
N GLU A 242 2.61 -18.17 11.28
CA GLU A 242 1.75 -17.19 11.92
C GLU A 242 1.75 -15.91 11.08
N GLY A 243 0.56 -15.44 10.70
CA GLY A 243 0.41 -14.23 9.88
C GLY A 243 0.07 -14.46 8.41
N VAL A 244 -0.42 -13.40 7.77
CA VAL A 244 -0.72 -13.35 6.34
C VAL A 244 0.60 -13.34 5.55
N LEU A 245 1.49 -12.41 5.89
CA LEU A 245 2.79 -12.24 5.25
C LEU A 245 3.90 -12.01 6.29
N GLY A 246 5.08 -12.54 5.99
CA GLY A 246 6.26 -12.46 6.86
C GLY A 246 7.03 -11.15 6.65
N CYS A 247 7.09 -10.68 5.41
CA CYS A 247 7.68 -9.41 5.00
C CYS A 247 7.03 -8.95 3.69
N PHE A 248 7.34 -7.73 3.25
CA PHE A 248 7.01 -7.32 1.89
C PHE A 248 8.15 -7.66 0.94
N SER A 249 7.82 -8.37 -0.13
CA SER A 249 8.67 -8.65 -1.28
C SER A 249 8.74 -7.46 -2.25
N GLY A 250 8.38 -6.27 -1.79
CA GLY A 250 8.51 -5.00 -2.47
C GLY A 250 8.38 -3.83 -1.49
N ALA A 251 8.62 -2.61 -1.97
CA ALA A 251 8.28 -1.41 -1.20
C ALA A 251 6.75 -1.33 -0.98
N PRO A 252 6.27 -1.33 0.28
CA PRO A 252 4.85 -1.17 0.61
C PRO A 252 4.42 0.29 0.45
N VAL A 253 3.14 0.50 0.11
CA VAL A 253 2.52 1.83 0.17
C VAL A 253 1.97 2.12 1.57
N SER A 254 1.93 3.39 1.96
CA SER A 254 1.27 3.84 3.20
C SER A 254 -0.21 4.15 2.94
N LEU A 255 -1.05 3.85 3.93
CA LEU A 255 -2.47 4.23 3.98
C LEU A 255 -2.70 5.50 4.81
#